data_AF-F8QEL7-F1
#
_entry.id   AF-F8QEL7-F1
#
_cell.length_a   1.000
_cell.length_b   1.000
_cell.length_c   1.000
_cell.angle_alpha   90.00
_cell.angle_beta   90.00
_cell.angle_gamma   90.00
#
_symmetry.space_group_name_H-M   'P 1'
#
loop_
_entity.id
_entity.type
_entity.pdbx_description
1 polymer ?
#
loop_
_entity_poly.entity_id
_entity_poly.type
_entity_poly.pdbx_seq_one_letter_code
_entity_poly.pdbx_strand_id
1 'polypeptide(L)'
;MLTHRGYSAWIVSEGTSIEEHLVAVDSKAHRVSCWIPCEPGKTFAVHWSDEGSKVTSCAFIILDGFTVPGRFLFGEGSASREGIRTGDLTERPFVFARHDNSGEYVPLFGEAPLSSL
;
A
#
# COMPACT_ATOMS: atom_id res chain seq x y z
N MET A 1 -8.78 -8.78 -1.50
CA MET A 1 -8.02 -9.01 -0.26
C MET A 1 -6.88 -9.98 -0.56
N LEU A 2 -5.65 -9.50 -0.47
CA LEU A 2 -4.45 -10.32 -0.70
C LEU A 2 -4.01 -10.98 0.60
N THR A 3 -3.59 -12.24 0.51
CA THR A 3 -3.06 -13.00 1.66
C THR A 3 -1.72 -13.61 1.32
N HIS A 4 -0.74 -13.47 2.22
CA HIS A 4 0.59 -14.07 2.10
C HIS A 4 1.15 -14.42 3.47
N ARG A 5 1.49 -15.71 3.67
CA ARG A 5 2.17 -16.21 4.88
C ARG A 5 1.46 -15.87 6.21
N GLY A 6 0.13 -15.89 6.22
CA GLY A 6 -0.66 -15.58 7.42
C GLY A 6 -0.83 -14.08 7.67
N TYR A 7 -0.53 -13.24 6.67
CA TYR A 7 -0.86 -11.81 6.70
C TYR A 7 -1.79 -11.49 5.54
N SER A 8 -2.76 -10.61 5.78
CA SER A 8 -3.63 -10.07 4.74
C SER A 8 -3.44 -8.57 4.59
N ALA A 9 -3.62 -8.05 3.38
CA ALA A 9 -3.61 -6.62 3.10
C ALA A 9 -4.65 -6.28 2.02
N TRP A 10 -5.29 -5.11 2.16
CA TRP A 10 -6.29 -4.60 1.22
C TRP A 10 -6.40 -3.08 1.32
N ILE A 11 -7.01 -2.47 0.31
CA ILE A 11 -7.26 -1.03 0.26
C ILE A 11 -8.76 -0.78 0.37
N VAL A 12 -9.14 0.20 1.17
CA VAL A 12 -10.51 0.71 1.25
C VAL A 12 -10.53 2.13 0.72
N SER A 13 -11.44 2.45 -0.19
CA SER A 13 -11.68 3.81 -0.68
C SER A 13 -13.18 4.08 -0.68
N GLU A 14 -13.60 5.27 -0.26
CA GLU A 14 -15.02 5.64 -0.13
C GLU A 14 -15.85 4.59 0.63
N GLY A 15 -15.27 4.02 1.70
CA GLY A 15 -15.90 3.02 2.56
C GLY A 15 -16.02 1.61 1.94
N THR A 16 -15.50 1.37 0.74
CA THR A 16 -15.57 0.08 0.04
C THR A 16 -14.18 -0.52 -0.18
N SER A 17 -14.04 -1.83 0.03
CA SER A 17 -12.80 -2.54 -0.33
C SER A 17 -12.64 -2.56 -1.85
N ILE A 18 -11.49 -2.12 -2.34
CA ILE A 18 -11.15 -2.14 -3.75
C ILE A 18 -10.64 -3.53 -4.14
N GLU A 19 -10.98 -3.99 -5.35
CA GLU A 19 -10.47 -5.23 -5.93
C GLU A 19 -9.03 -5.08 -6.43
N GLU A 20 -8.19 -6.07 -6.13
CA GLU A 20 -6.82 -6.13 -6.62
C GLU A 20 -6.72 -6.91 -7.94
N HIS A 21 -6.01 -6.37 -8.91
CA HIS A 21 -5.81 -6.97 -10.23
C HIS A 21 -4.36 -7.37 -10.46
N LEU A 22 -4.14 -8.30 -11.41
CA LEU A 22 -2.81 -8.72 -11.87
C LEU A 22 -1.86 -9.07 -10.71
N VAL A 23 -2.36 -9.88 -9.79
CA VAL A 23 -1.61 -10.30 -8.60
C VAL A 23 -0.43 -11.19 -9.01
N ALA A 24 0.76 -10.81 -8.57
CA ALA A 24 1.99 -11.58 -8.74
C ALA A 24 2.64 -11.84 -7.38
N VAL A 25 3.10 -13.07 -7.18
CA VAL A 25 3.74 -13.53 -5.93
C VAL A 25 5.18 -13.93 -6.22
N ASP A 26 6.12 -13.22 -5.60
CA ASP A 26 7.52 -13.60 -5.56
C ASP A 26 7.78 -14.41 -4.28
N SER A 27 7.81 -15.74 -4.42
CA SER A 27 8.01 -16.65 -3.30
C SER A 27 9.41 -16.58 -2.69
N LYS A 28 10.41 -16.16 -3.47
CA LYS A 28 11.81 -16.05 -3.01
C LYS A 28 12.02 -14.77 -2.20
N ALA A 29 11.41 -13.67 -2.62
CA ALA A 29 11.46 -12.39 -1.91
C ALA A 29 10.35 -12.23 -0.84
N HIS A 30 9.41 -13.18 -0.77
CA HIS A 30 8.22 -13.12 0.10
C HIS A 30 7.40 -11.83 -0.10
N ARG A 31 7.17 -11.50 -1.38
CA ARG A 31 6.53 -10.26 -1.81
C ARG A 31 5.32 -10.56 -2.68
N VAL A 32 4.23 -9.83 -2.44
CA VAL A 32 3.06 -9.79 -3.32
C VAL A 32 2.97 -8.41 -3.94
N SER A 33 2.73 -8.35 -5.24
CA SER A 33 2.47 -7.12 -5.99
C SER A 33 1.13 -7.24 -6.71
N CYS A 34 0.41 -6.14 -6.80
CA CYS A 34 -0.88 -6.06 -7.50
C CYS A 34 -1.10 -4.65 -8.04
N TRP A 35 -2.12 -4.52 -8.88
CA TRP A 35 -2.65 -3.26 -9.34
C TRP A 35 -3.98 -2.98 -8.65
N ILE A 36 -4.16 -1.76 -8.17
CA ILE A 36 -5.43 -1.28 -7.62
C ILE A 36 -5.99 -0.20 -8.56
N PRO A 37 -7.27 -0.27 -8.95
CA PRO A 37 -7.91 0.84 -9.64
C PRO A 37 -7.99 2.02 -8.67
N CYS A 38 -7.68 3.21 -9.17
CA CYS A 38 -7.73 4.44 -8.39
C CYS A 38 -8.42 5.55 -9.18
N GLU A 39 -9.15 6.39 -8.46
CA GLU A 39 -9.71 7.62 -8.99
C GLU A 39 -9.02 8.80 -8.31
N PRO A 40 -8.34 9.68 -9.07
CA PRO A 40 -7.63 10.82 -8.49
C PRO A 40 -8.51 11.68 -7.58
N GLY A 41 -7.95 12.11 -6.46
CA GLY A 41 -8.64 12.95 -5.47
C GLY A 41 -9.47 12.17 -4.45
N LYS A 42 -9.76 10.88 -4.66
CA LYS A 42 -10.40 10.04 -3.65
C LYS A 42 -9.44 9.67 -2.54
N THR A 43 -9.96 9.60 -1.32
CA THR A 43 -9.19 9.14 -0.17
C THR A 43 -9.15 7.62 -0.12
N PHE A 44 -8.13 7.08 0.52
CA PHE A 44 -8.05 5.64 0.76
C PHE A 44 -7.40 5.33 2.11
N ALA A 45 -7.67 4.13 2.60
CA ALA A 45 -7.06 3.55 3.78
C ALA A 45 -6.34 2.26 3.38
N VAL A 46 -5.12 2.11 3.90
CA VAL A 46 -4.38 0.85 3.83
C VAL A 46 -4.76 0.03 5.05
N HIS A 47 -5.27 -1.17 4.81
CA HIS A 47 -5.61 -2.13 5.85
C HIS A 47 -4.70 -3.34 5.78
N TRP A 48 -4.37 -3.88 6.95
CA TRP A 48 -3.63 -5.13 7.07
C TRP A 48 -4.09 -5.92 8.28
N SER A 49 -3.86 -7.22 8.23
CA SER A 49 -4.26 -8.17 9.26
C SER A 49 -3.17 -9.22 9.47
N ASP A 50 -2.96 -9.58 10.73
CA ASP A 50 -2.24 -10.77 11.14
C ASP A 50 -3.26 -11.87 11.42
N GLU A 51 -3.24 -12.93 10.62
CA GLU A 51 -4.21 -14.03 10.64
C GLU A 51 -3.91 -15.09 11.72
N GLY A 52 -3.19 -14.70 12.78
CA GLY A 52 -2.87 -15.59 13.90
C GLY A 52 -1.46 -16.16 13.84
N SER A 53 -0.47 -15.37 13.42
CA SER A 53 0.94 -15.75 13.38
C SER A 53 1.52 -16.09 14.76
N LYS A 54 0.91 -15.58 15.84
CA LYS A 54 1.39 -15.64 17.23
C LYS A 54 2.73 -14.93 17.46
N VAL A 55 3.17 -14.15 16.49
CA VAL A 55 4.42 -13.39 16.54
C VAL A 55 4.10 -11.90 16.52
N THR A 56 4.74 -11.12 17.38
CA THR A 56 4.60 -9.67 17.34
C THR A 56 5.14 -9.14 16.01
N SER A 57 4.31 -8.41 15.27
CA SER A 57 4.61 -7.85 13.98
C SER A 57 4.49 -6.32 14.00
N CYS A 58 5.21 -5.66 13.10
CA CYS A 58 5.11 -4.23 12.87
C CYS A 58 4.92 -3.97 11.38
N ALA A 59 4.03 -3.04 11.05
CA ALA A 59 3.77 -2.64 9.67
C ALA A 59 4.40 -1.27 9.38
N PHE A 60 4.92 -1.13 8.17
CA PHE A 60 5.36 0.14 7.60
C PHE A 60 4.66 0.32 6.25
N ILE A 61 4.17 1.52 6.00
CA ILE A 61 3.56 1.88 4.72
C ILE A 61 4.56 2.78 4.02
N ILE A 62 4.89 2.46 2.76
CA ILE A 62 5.69 3.35 1.92
C ILE A 62 4.74 3.86 0.84
N LEU A 63 4.47 5.16 0.87
CA LEU A 63 3.57 5.83 -0.06
C LEU A 63 4.36 6.90 -0.83
N ASP A 64 4.46 6.75 -2.15
CA ASP A 64 5.16 7.68 -3.04
C ASP A 64 6.58 8.06 -2.57
N GLY A 65 7.30 7.08 -2.01
CA GLY A 65 8.65 7.25 -1.47
C GLY A 65 8.72 7.72 -0.01
N PHE A 66 7.60 8.07 0.62
CA PHE A 66 7.54 8.47 2.02
C PHE A 66 7.15 7.30 2.92
N THR A 67 7.95 7.04 3.95
CA THR A 67 7.63 6.03 4.96
C THR A 67 6.69 6.60 6.02
N VAL A 68 5.54 5.96 6.18
CA VAL A 68 4.54 6.25 7.22
C VAL A 68 4.57 5.12 8.24
N PRO A 69 4.65 5.44 9.55
CA PRO A 69 4.57 4.42 10.58
C PRO A 69 3.20 3.75 10.56
N GLY A 70 3.19 2.41 10.53
CA GLY A 70 1.99 1.62 10.72
C GLY A 70 1.70 1.41 12.21
N ARG A 71 1.21 0.21 12.55
CA ARG A 71 0.91 -0.22 13.92
C ARG A 71 1.57 -1.56 14.21
N PHE A 72 1.76 -1.82 15.50
CA PHE A 72 2.13 -3.15 15.99
C PHE A 72 0.89 -4.02 16.09
N LEU A 73 1.04 -5.28 15.70
CA LEU A 73 0.06 -6.34 15.98
C LEU A 73 0.74 -7.41 16.84
N PHE A 74 0.01 -7.98 17.78
CA PHE A 74 0.56 -8.90 18.78
C PHE A 74 0.26 -10.36 18.43
N GLY A 75 0.54 -10.76 17.18
CA GLY A 75 0.35 -12.12 16.70
C GLY A 75 -1.07 -12.46 16.24
N GLU A 76 -1.98 -11.49 16.27
CA GLU A 76 -3.32 -11.55 15.68
C GLU A 76 -3.92 -10.13 15.55
N GLY A 77 -4.95 -10.00 14.72
CA GLY A 77 -5.80 -8.82 14.63
C GLY A 77 -5.53 -7.97 13.40
N SER A 78 -6.27 -6.86 13.28
CA SER A 78 -6.22 -6.00 12.10
C SER A 78 -5.96 -4.55 12.48
N ALA A 79 -5.33 -3.82 11.57
CA ALA A 79 -5.05 -2.40 11.71
C ALA A 79 -5.20 -1.70 10.36
N SER A 80 -5.37 -0.38 10.43
CA SER A 80 -5.44 0.46 9.24
C SER A 80 -4.77 1.81 9.46
N ARG A 81 -4.49 2.48 8.34
CA ARG A 81 -4.04 3.86 8.30
C ARG A 81 -4.61 4.55 7.07
N GLU A 82 -5.11 5.75 7.26
CA GLU A 82 -5.76 6.57 6.24
C GLU A 82 -5.12 7.95 6.06
N GLY A 83 -4.01 8.21 6.76
CA GLY A 83 -3.36 9.52 6.75
C GLY A 83 -2.11 9.63 7.62
N ILE A 84 -1.50 10.81 7.55
CA ILE A 84 -0.29 11.19 8.28
C ILE A 84 -0.62 12.39 9.17
N ARG A 85 -0.28 12.29 10.45
CA ARG A 85 -0.40 13.41 11.40
C ARG A 85 0.53 14.55 10.96
N THR A 86 -0.03 15.72 10.70
CA THR A 86 0.72 16.91 10.26
C THR A 86 0.86 17.97 11.36
N GLY A 87 0.24 17.76 12.51
CA GLY A 87 0.31 18.64 13.67
C GLY A 87 -0.47 18.07 14.84
N ASP A 88 -0.66 18.87 15.89
CA ASP A 88 -1.26 18.37 17.14
C ASP A 88 -2.73 17.94 16.99
N LEU A 89 -3.45 18.58 16.08
CA LEU A 89 -4.86 18.33 15.82
C LEU A 89 -5.15 18.18 14.32
N THR A 90 -4.12 17.96 13.50
CA THR A 90 -4.28 17.87 12.04
C THR A 90 -3.71 16.57 11.50
N GLU A 91 -4.46 15.95 10.59
CA GLU A 91 -4.07 14.78 9.82
C GLU A 91 -4.28 15.09 8.34
N ARG A 92 -3.32 14.70 7.52
CA ARG A 92 -3.42 14.73 6.06
C ARG A 92 -3.83 13.34 5.59
N PRO A 93 -5.00 13.18 4.95
CA PRO A 93 -5.43 11.88 4.46
C PRO A 93 -4.55 11.39 3.31
N PHE A 94 -4.49 10.08 3.11
CA PHE A 94 -3.99 9.50 1.88
C PHE A 94 -4.99 9.76 0.77
N VAL A 95 -4.49 10.24 -0.36
CA VAL A 95 -5.30 10.63 -1.52
C VAL A 95 -4.60 10.09 -2.76
N PHE A 96 -5.37 9.49 -3.67
CA PHE A 96 -4.82 9.11 -4.97
C PHE A 96 -4.41 10.35 -5.75
N ALA A 97 -3.13 10.45 -6.06
CA ALA A 97 -2.60 11.59 -6.81
C ALA A 97 -3.18 11.61 -8.23
N ARG A 98 -3.41 12.81 -8.75
CA ARG A 98 -3.66 13.01 -10.17
C ARG A 98 -2.31 12.90 -10.88
N HIS A 99 -2.14 11.86 -11.68
CA HIS A 99 -1.02 11.80 -12.60
C HIS A 99 -1.40 12.63 -13.83
N ASP A 100 -0.84 13.84 -13.95
CA ASP A 100 -0.91 14.55 -15.21
C ASP A 100 -0.03 13.77 -16.20
N ASN A 101 -0.66 13.18 -17.21
CA ASN A 101 0.00 12.39 -18.24
C ASN A 101 0.78 13.30 -19.22
N SER A 102 1.54 14.26 -18.71
CA SER A 102 2.54 15.01 -19.47
C SER A 102 3.79 14.14 -19.65
N GLY A 103 3.63 13.06 -20.41
CA GLY A 103 4.66 12.46 -21.27
C GLY A 103 5.98 11.91 -20.70
N GLU A 104 6.31 12.06 -19.41
CA GLU A 104 7.56 11.51 -18.89
C GLU A 104 7.33 10.20 -18.14
N TYR A 105 7.68 9.10 -18.82
CA TYR A 105 7.81 7.78 -18.22
C TYR A 105 8.93 7.81 -17.18
N VAL A 106 8.58 7.76 -15.89
CA VAL A 106 9.55 7.57 -14.81
C VAL A 106 9.53 6.08 -14.43
N PRO A 107 10.58 5.30 -14.74
CA PRO A 107 10.58 3.88 -14.42
C PRO A 107 10.53 3.68 -12.90
N LEU A 108 9.56 2.89 -12.44
CA LEU A 108 9.51 2.42 -11.06
C LEU A 108 10.59 1.35 -10.87
N PHE A 109 11.55 1.66 -9.99
CA PHE A 109 12.61 0.79 -9.46
C PHE A 109 13.08 -0.37 -10.35
N GLY A 110 14.22 -0.17 -11.02
CA GLY A 110 15.09 -1.27 -11.49
C GLY A 110 15.11 -1.52 -12.98
N GLU A 111 14.26 -0.87 -13.78
CA GLU A 111 14.41 -0.91 -15.24
C GLU A 111 15.27 0.28 -15.68
N ALA A 112 16.51 -0.03 -16.08
CA ALA A 112 17.34 0.93 -16.81
C ALA A 112 16.62 1.30 -18.12
N PRO A 113 16.57 2.58 -18.50
CA PRO A 113 15.98 2.97 -19.77
C PRO A 113 16.75 2.27 -20.88
N LEU A 114 16.05 1.49 -21.71
CA LEU A 114 16.58 1.00 -22.98
C LEU A 114 16.85 2.23 -23.85
N SER A 115 18.07 2.75 -23.77
CA SER A 115 18.58 3.70 -24.75
C SER A 115 18.53 3.00 -26.11
N SER A 116 17.72 3.57 -27.00
CA SER A 116 17.57 3.27 -28.42
C SER A 116 18.88 2.82 -29.08
N LEU A 117 18.85 1.61 -29.66
CA LEU A 117 19.72 1.23 -30.78
C LEU A 117 19.25 1.91 -32.07
#